data_AF-A0A3L8PE59-F1
#
_entry.id   AF-A0A3L8PE59-F1
#
_cell.length_a   1.000
_cell.length_b   1.000
_cell.length_c   1.000
_cell.angle_alpha   90.00
_cell.angle_beta   90.00
_cell.angle_gamma   90.00
#
_symmetry.space_group_name_H-M   'P 1'
#
loop_
_entity.id
_entity.type
_entity.pdbx_description
1 polymer ?
#
loop_
_entity_poly.entity_id
_entity_poly.type
_entity_poly.pdbx_seq_one_letter_code
_entity_poly.pdbx_strand_id
1 'polypeptide(L)'
;VNHKLTVPEVRYAVEHSGAVVGVVAADLASIATDAASGITWMTTEAVVDGLEAFDELAETCTPIESAVDDDIDAPAQYLFTSGTTSSPKACVHTHRTISSASPLMVSTLGFTRDERFLIAMPIWHAAPLNCWFLTMMFLGATVILQREYHPVQMLQNVQR
;
A
#
# COMPACT_ATOMS: atom_id res chain seq x y z
N VAL A 1 6.34 -3.24 -3.87
CA VAL A 1 6.50 -3.02 -5.34
C VAL A 1 5.24 -3.50 -6.06
N ASN A 2 4.72 -2.77 -7.05
CA ASN A 2 3.55 -3.20 -7.84
C ASN A 2 3.99 -4.26 -8.87
N HIS A 3 3.25 -5.37 -8.97
CA HIS A 3 3.52 -6.50 -9.88
C HIS A 3 3.54 -6.13 -11.37
N LYS A 4 3.02 -4.95 -11.73
CA LYS A 4 3.05 -4.42 -13.10
C LYS A 4 4.31 -3.61 -13.42
N LEU A 5 5.14 -3.30 -12.42
CA LEU A 5 6.33 -2.48 -12.62
C LEU A 5 7.49 -3.33 -13.15
N THR A 6 8.18 -2.77 -14.12
CA THR A 6 9.43 -3.28 -14.65
C THR A 6 10.63 -2.76 -13.85
N VAL A 7 11.80 -3.37 -14.03
CA VAL A 7 13.06 -2.96 -13.36
C VAL A 7 13.33 -1.44 -13.50
N PRO A 8 13.23 -0.80 -14.69
CA PRO A 8 13.42 0.65 -14.80
C PRO A 8 12.40 1.48 -14.01
N GLU A 9 11.15 1.04 -13.92
CA GLU A 9 10.11 1.77 -13.19
C GLU A 9 10.27 1.65 -11.68
N VAL A 10 10.68 0.48 -11.18
CA VAL A 10 11.02 0.30 -9.77
C VAL A 10 12.25 1.14 -9.41
N ARG A 11 13.29 1.14 -10.26
CA ARG A 11 14.49 1.97 -10.07
C ARG A 11 14.12 3.45 -9.97
N TYR A 12 13.30 3.92 -10.90
CA TYR A 12 12.80 5.29 -10.90
C TYR A 12 12.11 5.63 -9.57
N ALA A 13 11.19 4.79 -9.10
CA ALA A 13 10.46 5.02 -7.86
C ALA A 13 11.39 5.07 -6.64
N VAL A 14 12.38 4.17 -6.55
CA VAL A 14 13.36 4.15 -5.45
C VAL A 14 14.22 5.41 -5.45
N GLU A 15 14.81 5.76 -6.59
CA GLU A 15 15.67 6.95 -6.74
C GLU A 15 14.94 8.26 -6.41
N HIS A 16 13.65 8.36 -6.76
CA HIS A 16 12.86 9.59 -6.59
C HIS A 16 12.08 9.65 -5.28
N SER A 17 12.07 8.58 -4.48
CA SER A 17 11.42 8.55 -3.16
C SER A 17 12.39 8.70 -2.00
N GLY A 18 13.69 8.42 -2.21
CA GLY A 18 14.66 8.35 -1.12
C GLY A 18 14.46 7.12 -0.22
N ALA A 19 13.78 6.08 -0.71
CA ALA A 19 13.55 4.85 0.04
C ALA A 19 14.89 4.19 0.43
N VAL A 20 14.96 3.71 1.67
CA VAL A 20 16.12 2.97 2.23
C VAL A 20 15.79 1.51 2.55
N VAL A 21 14.49 1.19 2.63
CA VAL A 21 13.94 -0.15 2.85
C VAL A 21 12.80 -0.37 1.85
N GLY A 22 12.65 -1.59 1.35
CA GLY A 22 11.53 -1.99 0.50
C GLY A 22 10.99 -3.37 0.84
N VAL A 23 9.67 -3.51 0.84
CA VAL A 23 8.97 -4.80 0.98
C VAL A 23 8.37 -5.21 -0.36
N VAL A 24 8.59 -6.46 -0.75
CA VAL A 24 8.18 -7.01 -2.04
C VAL A 24 7.72 -8.46 -1.89
N ALA A 25 6.73 -8.88 -2.68
CA ALA A 25 6.36 -10.30 -2.73
C ALA A 25 7.53 -11.13 -3.28
N ALA A 26 7.71 -12.35 -2.78
CA ALA A 26 8.84 -13.21 -3.13
C ALA A 26 8.99 -13.42 -4.66
N ASP A 27 7.89 -13.51 -5.40
CA ASP A 27 7.87 -13.67 -6.86
C ASP A 27 8.37 -12.45 -7.65
N LEU A 28 8.43 -11.28 -7.00
CA LEU A 28 8.92 -10.02 -7.57
C LEU A 28 10.30 -9.61 -7.02
N ALA A 29 10.93 -10.45 -6.20
CA ALA A 29 12.18 -10.13 -5.52
C ALA A 29 13.29 -9.76 -6.51
N SER A 30 13.47 -10.52 -7.59
CA SER A 30 14.50 -10.25 -8.61
C SER A 30 14.32 -8.88 -9.28
N ILE A 31 13.08 -8.51 -9.63
CA ILE A 31 12.78 -7.21 -10.21
C ILE A 31 13.19 -6.08 -9.26
N ALA A 32 12.93 -6.25 -7.96
CA ALA A 32 13.28 -5.26 -6.94
C ALA A 32 14.80 -5.15 -6.72
N THR A 33 15.49 -6.28 -6.55
CA THR A 33 16.94 -6.31 -6.31
C THR A 33 17.74 -5.84 -7.52
N ASP A 34 17.31 -6.20 -8.74
CA ASP A 34 17.94 -5.74 -9.99
C ASP A 34 17.73 -4.24 -10.23
N ALA A 35 16.62 -3.69 -9.73
CA ALA A 35 16.31 -2.27 -9.83
C ALA A 35 17.17 -1.42 -8.89
N ALA A 36 17.38 -1.86 -7.65
CA ALA A 36 18.12 -1.10 -6.65
C ALA A 36 18.84 -2.02 -5.65
N SER A 37 20.15 -2.21 -5.81
CA SER A 37 20.98 -2.96 -4.86
C SER A 37 21.40 -2.15 -3.63
N GLY A 38 21.09 -0.84 -3.60
CA GLY A 38 21.52 0.09 -2.55
C GLY A 38 20.54 0.25 -1.38
N ILE A 39 19.40 -0.47 -1.40
CA ILE A 39 18.40 -0.43 -0.34
C ILE A 39 18.22 -1.81 0.28
N THR A 40 17.72 -1.87 1.51
CA THR A 40 17.43 -3.14 2.19
C THR A 40 16.11 -3.69 1.67
N TRP A 41 16.14 -4.83 0.98
CA TRP A 41 14.94 -5.51 0.49
C TRP A 41 14.52 -6.63 1.44
N MET A 42 13.23 -6.69 1.73
CA MET A 42 12.57 -7.76 2.47
C MET A 42 11.49 -8.40 1.61
N THR A 43 11.28 -9.70 1.81
CA THR A 43 10.28 -10.48 1.07
C THR A 43 9.08 -10.86 1.93
N THR A 44 7.88 -10.83 1.35
CA THR A 44 6.64 -11.35 1.96
C THR A 44 6.12 -12.52 1.12
N GLU A 45 5.20 -13.30 1.69
CA GLU A 45 4.58 -14.52 1.12
C GLU A 45 5.48 -15.76 1.13
N ALA A 46 6.79 -15.61 0.97
CA ALA A 46 7.77 -16.70 1.07
C ALA A 46 9.19 -16.18 1.34
N VAL A 47 10.05 -17.06 1.88
CA VAL A 47 11.48 -16.79 2.09
C VAL A 47 12.23 -16.86 0.76
N VAL A 48 13.14 -15.90 0.54
CA VAL A 48 14.06 -15.87 -0.60
C VAL A 48 15.49 -15.83 -0.08
N ASP A 49 16.35 -16.73 -0.57
CA ASP A 49 17.76 -16.80 -0.15
C ASP A 49 18.47 -15.46 -0.33
N GLY A 50 19.09 -14.99 0.75
CA GLY A 50 19.83 -13.72 0.77
C GLY A 50 19.00 -12.47 1.03
N LEU A 51 17.68 -12.60 1.25
CA LEU A 51 16.79 -11.51 1.66
C LEU A 51 16.11 -11.83 2.99
N GLU A 52 15.79 -10.80 3.77
CA GLU A 52 15.04 -10.98 5.02
C GLU A 52 13.57 -11.29 4.73
N ALA A 53 12.95 -12.13 5.56
CA ALA A 53 11.53 -12.46 5.49
C ALA A 53 10.71 -11.47 6.35
N PHE A 54 9.99 -10.56 5.70
CA PHE A 54 9.17 -9.54 6.35
C PHE A 54 8.14 -10.16 7.30
N ASP A 55 7.51 -11.27 6.90
CA ASP A 55 6.46 -11.91 7.70
C ASP A 55 7.02 -12.47 9.02
N GLU A 56 8.22 -13.07 9.00
CA GLU A 56 8.90 -13.56 10.21
C GLU A 56 9.36 -12.42 11.13
N LEU A 57 9.85 -11.33 10.54
CA LEU A 57 10.20 -10.12 11.29
C LEU A 57 8.97 -9.49 11.95
N ALA A 58 7.83 -9.47 11.26
CA ALA A 58 6.58 -8.92 11.78
C ALA A 58 6.02 -9.76 12.96
N GLU A 59 6.23 -11.07 12.97
CA GLU A 59 5.82 -11.94 14.07
C GLU A 59 6.69 -11.80 15.33
N THR A 60 7.95 -11.40 15.16
CA THR A 60 8.96 -11.38 16.24
C THR A 60 9.33 -9.97 16.70
N CYS A 61 8.87 -8.92 16.02
CA CYS A 61 9.17 -7.54 16.37
C CYS A 61 8.47 -7.12 17.67
N THR A 62 9.09 -6.15 18.36
CA THR A 62 8.45 -5.49 19.50
C THR A 62 7.45 -4.46 18.98
N PRO A 63 6.16 -4.51 19.39
CA PRO A 63 5.18 -3.51 18.99
C PRO A 63 5.58 -2.10 19.44
N ILE A 64 5.30 -1.11 18.60
CA ILE A 64 5.46 0.30 18.94
C ILE A 64 4.21 0.75 19.72
N GLU A 65 4.40 1.30 20.92
CA GLU A 65 3.28 1.68 21.82
C GLU A 65 2.65 3.05 21.49
N SER A 66 3.39 3.95 20.84
CA SER A 66 2.93 5.31 20.51
C SER A 66 3.49 5.79 19.18
N ALA A 67 2.85 6.80 18.59
CA ALA A 67 3.41 7.47 17.42
C ALA A 67 4.83 7.97 17.70
N VAL A 68 5.73 7.74 16.75
CA VAL A 68 7.15 8.16 16.84
C VAL A 68 7.30 9.66 16.53
N ASP A 69 6.38 10.21 15.76
CA ASP A 69 6.27 11.62 15.37
C ASP A 69 4.79 12.01 15.32
N ASP A 70 4.46 13.23 15.75
CA ASP A 70 3.11 13.80 15.78
C ASP A 70 2.93 14.99 14.81
N ASP A 71 3.92 15.30 13.96
CA ASP A 71 3.77 16.29 12.90
C ASP A 71 2.82 15.80 11.81
N ILE A 72 1.55 16.19 11.95
CA ILE A 72 0.51 15.84 10.99
C ILE A 72 0.69 16.48 9.61
N ASP A 73 1.56 17.48 9.46
CA ASP A 73 1.89 18.09 8.18
C ASP A 73 3.13 17.48 7.52
N ALA A 74 3.80 16.52 8.19
CA ALA A 74 4.87 15.72 7.60
C ALA A 74 4.35 14.79 6.47
N PRO A 75 5.15 14.54 5.42
CA PRO A 75 4.82 13.57 4.38
C PRO A 75 4.62 12.16 4.94
N ALA A 76 3.47 11.56 4.64
CA ALA A 76 3.09 10.22 5.08
C ALA A 76 3.05 9.20 3.93
N GLN A 77 2.89 9.67 2.69
CA GLN A 77 2.72 8.79 1.53
C GLN A 77 3.18 9.47 0.25
N TYR A 78 3.86 8.70 -0.60
CA TYR A 78 4.27 9.08 -1.95
C TYR A 78 3.64 8.09 -2.93
N LEU A 79 2.68 8.55 -3.73
CA LEU A 79 2.06 7.75 -4.78
C LEU A 79 2.55 8.22 -6.15
N PHE A 80 3.30 7.38 -6.84
CA PHE A 80 3.74 7.66 -8.20
C PHE A 80 2.59 7.49 -9.19
N THR A 81 2.35 8.53 -9.98
CA THR A 81 1.31 8.54 -11.01
C THR A 81 1.93 8.35 -12.38
N SER A 82 1.29 7.59 -13.26
CA SER A 82 1.82 7.16 -14.57
C SER A 82 1.92 8.27 -15.63
N GLY A 83 1.95 9.55 -15.23
CA GLY A 83 1.97 10.77 -16.07
C GLY A 83 1.91 10.53 -17.58
N THR A 84 0.76 10.76 -18.21
CA THR A 84 0.53 10.41 -19.63
C THR A 84 1.42 11.17 -20.63
N THR A 85 2.13 12.21 -20.17
CA THR A 85 2.93 13.11 -21.01
C THR A 85 4.33 13.38 -20.46
N SER A 86 4.69 12.80 -19.31
CA SER A 86 6.00 13.01 -18.67
C SER A 86 6.36 11.84 -17.76
N SER A 87 7.63 11.76 -17.34
CA SER A 87 8.05 10.82 -16.29
C SER A 87 7.12 10.85 -15.06
N PRO A 88 6.93 9.71 -14.37
CA PRO A 88 6.02 9.62 -13.23
C PRO A 88 6.31 10.68 -12.16
N LYS A 89 5.28 11.31 -11.62
CA LYS A 89 5.43 12.29 -10.53
C LYS A 89 4.88 11.70 -9.24
N ALA A 90 5.60 11.92 -8.15
CA ALA A 90 5.12 11.58 -6.82
C ALA A 90 4.02 12.57 -6.41
N CYS A 91 2.81 12.04 -6.18
CA CYS A 91 1.79 12.74 -5.44
C CYS A 91 2.08 12.54 -3.95
N VAL A 92 2.41 13.63 -3.26
CA VAL A 92 2.80 13.62 -1.85
C VAL A 92 1.57 13.93 -1.00
N HIS A 93 1.27 13.03 -0.07
CA HIS A 93 0.24 13.22 0.94
C HIS A 93 0.88 13.32 2.33
N THR A 94 0.34 14.21 3.17
CA THR A 94 0.71 14.34 4.57
C THR A 94 -0.21 13.51 5.45
N HIS A 95 0.16 13.29 6.70
CA HIS A 95 -0.72 12.63 7.67
C HIS A 95 -2.10 13.31 7.75
N ARG A 96 -2.13 14.66 7.71
CA ARG A 96 -3.35 15.47 7.70
C ARG A 96 -4.21 15.18 6.47
N THR A 97 -3.65 15.17 5.25
CA THR A 97 -4.47 14.99 4.04
C THR A 97 -5.04 13.58 3.94
N ILE A 98 -4.30 12.56 4.41
CA ILE A 98 -4.78 11.17 4.44
C ILE A 98 -5.87 11.00 5.52
N SER A 99 -5.59 11.42 6.75
CA SER A 99 -6.54 11.26 7.87
C SER A 99 -7.85 12.03 7.67
N SER A 100 -7.80 13.19 6.99
CA SER A 100 -8.99 13.99 6.68
C SER A 100 -9.91 13.34 5.64
N ALA A 101 -9.41 12.41 4.82
CA ALA A 101 -10.21 11.75 3.80
C ALA A 101 -11.28 10.84 4.41
N SER A 102 -10.98 10.12 5.50
CA SER A 102 -11.91 9.15 6.08
C SER A 102 -13.20 9.79 6.62
N PRO A 103 -13.18 10.85 7.45
CA PRO A 103 -14.40 11.54 7.88
C PRO A 103 -15.22 12.12 6.72
N LEU A 104 -14.55 12.62 5.67
CA LEU A 104 -15.22 13.10 4.46
C LEU A 104 -15.96 11.96 3.75
N MET A 105 -15.33 10.80 3.59
CA MET A 105 -15.97 9.64 2.95
C MET A 105 -17.15 9.13 3.77
N VAL A 106 -17.01 9.06 5.10
CA VAL A 106 -18.08 8.67 6.03
C VAL A 106 -19.28 9.59 5.89
N SER A 107 -19.06 10.91 5.97
CA SER A 107 -20.15 11.90 5.88
C SER A 107 -20.80 11.95 4.49
N THR A 108 -20.02 11.73 3.43
CA THR A 108 -20.51 11.81 2.05
C THR A 108 -21.30 10.57 1.63
N LEU A 109 -20.87 9.38 2.03
CA LEU A 109 -21.46 8.11 1.60
C LEU A 109 -22.32 7.44 2.67
N GLY A 110 -22.31 7.94 3.91
CA GLY A 110 -23.09 7.40 5.02
C GLY A 110 -22.57 6.07 5.56
N PHE A 111 -21.28 5.76 5.34
CA PHE A 111 -20.69 4.53 5.85
C PHE A 111 -20.72 4.47 7.38
N THR A 112 -20.89 3.25 7.90
CA THR A 112 -20.89 2.99 9.33
C THR A 112 -19.86 1.92 9.69
N ARG A 113 -19.71 1.63 10.97
CA ARG A 113 -18.84 0.53 11.42
C ARG A 113 -19.33 -0.87 11.00
N ASP A 114 -20.60 -1.00 10.59
CA ASP A 114 -21.21 -2.27 10.22
C ASP A 114 -20.93 -2.67 8.76
N GLU A 115 -20.14 -1.87 8.05
CA GLU A 115 -19.75 -2.13 6.67
C GLU A 115 -18.89 -3.40 6.55
N ARG A 116 -19.17 -4.17 5.49
CA ARG A 116 -18.32 -5.24 4.98
C ARG A 116 -17.93 -4.89 3.55
N PHE A 117 -16.78 -4.24 3.39
CA PHE A 117 -16.40 -3.61 2.13
C PHE A 117 -15.44 -4.48 1.32
N LEU A 118 -15.87 -4.90 0.12
CA LEU A 118 -15.03 -5.61 -0.84
C LEU A 118 -14.19 -4.62 -1.65
N ILE A 119 -12.85 -4.73 -1.54
CA ILE A 119 -11.91 -4.02 -2.39
C ILE A 119 -11.34 -5.00 -3.40
N ALA A 120 -11.88 -4.98 -4.62
CA ALA A 120 -11.39 -5.73 -5.77
C ALA A 120 -10.51 -4.87 -6.71
N MET A 121 -9.83 -3.88 -6.13
CA MET A 121 -8.95 -2.94 -6.81
C MET A 121 -7.59 -2.89 -6.09
N PRO A 122 -6.50 -2.54 -6.77
CA PRO A 122 -5.19 -2.57 -6.14
C PRO A 122 -4.97 -1.43 -5.14
N ILE A 123 -4.58 -1.75 -3.92
CA ILE A 123 -4.36 -0.78 -2.81
C ILE A 123 -3.03 -0.02 -2.88
N TRP A 124 -2.34 -0.05 -4.02
CA TRP A 124 -1.25 0.87 -4.35
C TRP A 124 -1.72 2.08 -5.18
N HIS A 125 -3.03 2.17 -5.47
CA HIS A 125 -3.66 3.36 -6.05
C HIS A 125 -4.34 4.21 -4.98
N ALA A 126 -4.35 5.53 -5.17
CA ALA A 126 -4.84 6.49 -4.18
C ALA A 126 -6.28 6.24 -3.73
N ALA A 127 -7.21 6.03 -4.66
CA ALA A 127 -8.63 5.85 -4.31
C ALA A 127 -8.89 4.59 -3.45
N PRO A 128 -8.47 3.36 -3.85
CA PRO A 128 -8.68 2.17 -3.02
C PRO A 128 -7.96 2.19 -1.69
N LEU A 129 -6.77 2.81 -1.63
CA LEU A 129 -6.05 2.94 -0.37
C LEU A 129 -6.68 4.00 0.54
N ASN A 130 -6.73 5.26 0.08
CA ASN A 130 -7.03 6.41 0.92
C ASN A 130 -8.52 6.63 1.14
N CYS A 131 -9.37 6.32 0.15
CA CYS A 131 -10.82 6.56 0.26
C CYS A 131 -11.60 5.34 0.75
N TRP A 132 -11.14 4.11 0.44
CA TRP A 132 -11.84 2.88 0.80
C TRP A 132 -11.18 2.18 1.98
N PHE A 133 -9.97 1.67 1.81
CA PHE A 133 -9.28 0.86 2.83
C PHE A 133 -9.13 1.62 4.16
N LEU A 134 -8.53 2.81 4.13
CA LEU A 134 -8.29 3.60 5.35
C LEU A 134 -9.59 4.09 5.99
N THR A 135 -10.63 4.39 5.22
CA THR A 135 -11.95 4.75 5.76
C THR A 135 -12.58 3.61 6.54
N MET A 136 -12.50 2.39 6.01
CA MET A 136 -13.01 1.21 6.72
C MET A 136 -12.21 0.91 7.98
N MET A 137 -10.88 1.08 7.94
CA MET A 137 -10.04 0.98 9.13
C MET A 137 -10.39 2.05 10.18
N PHE A 138 -10.61 3.29 9.75
CA PHE A 138 -11.03 4.39 10.61
C PHE A 138 -12.38 4.11 11.31
N LEU A 139 -13.32 3.48 10.61
CA LEU A 139 -14.63 3.09 11.17
C LEU A 139 -14.56 1.85 12.09
N GLY A 140 -13.47 1.08 12.05
CA GLY A 140 -13.43 -0.26 12.61
C GLY A 140 -14.33 -1.26 11.87
N ALA A 141 -14.58 -1.00 10.59
CA ALA A 141 -15.39 -1.84 9.71
C ALA A 141 -14.57 -3.01 9.13
N THR A 142 -15.23 -3.93 8.44
CA THR A 142 -14.57 -5.09 7.82
C THR A 142 -14.13 -4.78 6.40
N VAL A 143 -12.87 -5.05 6.08
CA VAL A 143 -12.37 -5.01 4.70
C VAL A 143 -12.14 -6.43 4.17
N ILE A 144 -12.64 -6.70 2.98
CA ILE A 144 -12.37 -7.92 2.22
C ILE A 144 -11.48 -7.52 1.04
N LEU A 145 -10.18 -7.85 1.13
CA LEU A 145 -9.23 -7.61 0.04
C LEU A 145 -9.25 -8.77 -0.94
N GLN A 146 -9.50 -8.49 -2.22
CA GLN A 146 -9.39 -9.48 -3.28
C GLN A 146 -8.08 -9.26 -4.05
N ARG A 147 -7.21 -10.29 -4.07
CA ARG A 147 -5.85 -10.21 -4.64
C ARG A 147 -5.85 -9.73 -6.09
N GLU A 148 -6.75 -10.26 -6.91
CA GLU A 148 -6.86 -9.91 -8.32
C GLU A 148 -8.33 -9.82 -8.73
N TYR A 149 -8.65 -8.87 -9.60
CA TYR A 149 -10.00 -8.74 -10.13
C TYR A 149 -10.37 -9.97 -10.97
N HIS A 150 -11.43 -10.65 -10.57
CA HIS A 150 -12.06 -11.70 -11.36
C HIS A 150 -13.59 -11.58 -11.20
N PRO A 151 -14.36 -11.41 -12.30
CA PRO A 151 -15.77 -11.02 -12.21
C PRO A 151 -16.64 -12.06 -11.49
N VAL A 152 -16.43 -13.35 -11.77
CA VAL A 152 -17.18 -14.43 -11.09
C VAL A 152 -16.86 -14.48 -9.60
N GLN A 153 -15.59 -14.34 -9.23
CA GLN A 153 -15.16 -14.41 -7.84
C GLN A 153 -15.62 -13.18 -7.06
N MET A 154 -15.62 -12.00 -7.70
CA MET A 154 -16.19 -10.78 -7.14
C MET A 154 -17.66 -10.98 -6.78
N LEU A 155 -18.47 -11.51 -7.71
CA LEU A 155 -19.89 -11.80 -7.45
C LEU A 155 -20.06 -12.81 -6.31
N GLN A 156 -19.24 -13.86 -6.27
CA GLN A 156 -19.27 -14.85 -5.18
C GLN A 156 -18.89 -14.23 -3.83
N ASN A 157 -17.92 -13.32 -3.79
CA ASN A 157 -17.49 -12.63 -2.58
C ASN A 157 -18.58 -11.67 -2.07
N VAL A 158 -19.32 -11.00 -2.96
CA VAL A 158 -20.45 -10.12 -2.58
C VAL A 158 -21.61 -10.92 -1.96
N GLN A 159 -21.79 -12.18 -2.34
CA GLN A 159 -22.88 -13.03 -1.86
C GLN A 159 -22.63 -13.67 -0.48
N ARG A 160 -21.42 -13.56 0.09
CA ARG A 160 -21.01 -14.18 1.36
C ARG A 160 -20.88 -13.13 2.46
#